data_AF-A0A1H6QHF9-F1
#
_entry.id   AF-A0A1H6QHF9-F1
#
_cell.length_a   1.000
_cell.length_b   1.000
_cell.length_c   1.000
_cell.angle_alpha   90.00
_cell.angle_beta   90.00
_cell.angle_gamma   90.00
#
_symmetry.space_group_name_H-M   'P 1'
#
loop_
_entity.id
_entity.type
_entity.pdbx_description
1 polymer ?
#
loop_
_entity_poly.entity_id
_entity_poly.type
_entity_poly.pdbx_seq_one_letter_code
_entity_poly.pdbx_strand_id
1 'polypeptide(L)'
;MSFNKKQKVLFTILGGSLCFLLIVGGYVIVDQAVTITYMRDGYNMIEDELAVIISIFNDTDRSKNKIEKRLKCYPAFEGMDFSGDTVQMYQHELIFSNGTLLKIDTID
;
A
#
# COMPACT_ATOMS: atom_id res chain seq x y z
N MET A 1 -45.21 6.97 34.84
CA MET A 1 -45.96 7.14 33.57
C MET A 1 -46.01 5.78 32.87
N SER A 2 -47.18 5.12 32.84
CA SER A 2 -47.32 3.77 32.26
C SER A 2 -47.53 3.88 30.75
N PHE A 3 -46.60 3.36 29.96
CA PHE A 3 -46.71 3.35 28.50
C PHE A 3 -47.83 2.43 28.02
N ASN A 4 -48.68 2.94 27.13
CA ASN A 4 -49.71 2.13 26.46
C ASN A 4 -49.09 1.09 25.51
N LYS A 5 -49.80 -0.03 25.24
CA LYS A 5 -49.32 -1.12 24.37
C LYS A 5 -48.75 -0.65 23.03
N LYS A 6 -49.41 0.31 22.37
CA LYS A 6 -48.94 0.89 21.10
C LYS A 6 -47.59 1.62 21.22
N GLN A 7 -47.40 2.37 22.30
CA GLN A 7 -46.15 3.11 22.53
C GLN A 7 -44.99 2.17 22.89
N LYS A 8 -45.26 1.05 23.57
CA LYS A 8 -44.24 0.01 23.84
C LYS A 8 -43.72 -0.61 22.56
N VAL A 9 -44.60 -0.97 21.62
CA VAL A 9 -44.22 -1.53 20.31
C VAL A 9 -43.39 -0.54 19.51
N LEU A 10 -43.81 0.73 19.46
CA LEU A 10 -43.06 1.77 18.75
C LEU A 10 -41.65 1.95 19.32
N PHE A 11 -41.52 1.97 20.65
CA PHE A 11 -40.23 2.08 21.33
C PHE A 11 -39.31 0.88 21.01
N THR A 12 -39.86 -0.33 20.97
CA THR A 12 -39.10 -1.53 20.62
C THR A 12 -38.61 -1.49 19.16
N ILE A 13 -39.45 -1.05 18.22
CA ILE A 13 -39.06 -0.96 16.80
C ILE A 13 -37.96 0.09 16.60
N LEU A 14 -38.11 1.27 17.20
CA LEU A 14 -37.12 2.34 17.11
C LEU A 14 -35.80 1.95 17.78
N GLY A 15 -35.86 1.36 18.97
CA GLY A 15 -34.67 0.86 19.67
C GLY A 15 -33.96 -0.25 18.90
N GLY A 16 -34.72 -1.19 18.33
CA GLY A 16 -34.17 -2.26 17.49
C GLY A 16 -33.49 -1.74 16.23
N SER A 17 -34.13 -0.80 15.53
CA SER A 17 -33.55 -0.14 14.35
C SER A 17 -32.27 0.62 14.69
N LEU A 18 -32.26 1.35 15.81
CA LEU A 18 -31.07 2.06 16.28
C LEU A 18 -29.91 1.10 16.57
N CYS A 19 -30.17 0.00 17.31
CA CYS A 19 -29.15 -1.02 17.57
C CYS A 19 -28.62 -1.64 16.27
N PHE A 20 -29.50 -1.93 15.31
CA PHE A 20 -29.09 -2.46 14.02
C PHE A 20 -28.17 -1.50 13.25
N LEU A 21 -28.53 -0.21 13.20
CA LEU A 21 -27.69 0.82 12.56
C LEU A 21 -26.33 0.96 13.23
N LEU A 22 -26.25 0.86 14.56
CA LEU A 22 -24.98 0.92 15.27
C LEU A 22 -24.07 -0.28 14.93
N ILE A 23 -24.63 -1.48 14.81
CA ILE A 23 -23.87 -2.68 14.44
C ILE A 23 -23.34 -2.56 13.01
N VAL A 24 -24.21 -2.22 12.06
CA VAL A 24 -23.83 -2.06 10.65
C VAL A 24 -22.81 -0.92 10.50
N GLY A 25 -23.05 0.22 11.16
CA GLY A 25 -22.13 1.35 11.15
C GLY A 25 -20.76 0.99 11.72
N GLY A 26 -20.73 0.28 12.85
CA GLY A 26 -19.47 -0.21 13.44
C GLY A 26 -18.70 -1.14 12.50
N TYR A 27 -19.40 -2.07 11.83
CA TYR A 27 -18.79 -2.94 10.83
C TYR A 27 -18.16 -2.15 9.67
N VAL A 28 -18.89 -1.19 9.10
CA VAL A 28 -18.40 -0.37 7.99
C VAL A 28 -17.18 0.46 8.39
N ILE A 29 -17.14 0.99 9.62
CA ILE A 29 -15.98 1.76 10.10
C ILE A 29 -14.74 0.88 10.18
N VAL A 30 -14.85 -0.36 10.68
CA VAL A 30 -13.73 -1.30 10.76
C VAL A 30 -13.24 -1.67 9.36
N ASP A 31 -14.15 -1.98 8.45
CA ASP A 31 -13.84 -2.32 7.06
C ASP A 31 -13.12 -1.18 6.33
N GLN A 32 -13.60 0.05 6.51
CA GLN A 32 -12.94 1.24 5.97
C GLN A 32 -11.57 1.49 6.60
N ALA A 33 -11.42 1.28 7.91
CA ALA A 33 -10.13 1.44 8.57
C ALA A 33 -9.08 0.48 8.00
N VAL A 34 -9.45 -0.79 7.80
CA VAL A 34 -8.59 -1.80 7.18
C VAL A 34 -8.23 -1.38 5.74
N THR A 35 -9.22 -0.96 4.96
CA THR A 35 -9.00 -0.51 3.58
C THR A 35 -8.03 0.68 3.51
N ILE A 36 -8.20 1.67 4.39
CA ILE A 36 -7.30 2.84 4.46
C ILE A 36 -5.89 2.41 4.85
N THR A 37 -5.73 1.47 5.78
CA THR A 37 -4.41 0.96 6.15
C THR A 37 -3.71 0.30 4.95
N TYR A 38 -4.40 -0.57 4.22
CA TYR A 38 -3.82 -1.20 3.03
C TYR A 38 -3.46 -0.18 1.93
N MET A 39 -4.32 0.82 1.70
CA MET A 39 -4.02 1.90 0.75
C MET A 39 -2.80 2.70 1.19
N ARG A 40 -2.71 3.05 2.48
CA ARG A 40 -1.56 3.78 3.03
C ARG A 40 -0.27 3.00 2.86
N ASP A 41 -0.29 1.71 3.18
CA ASP A 41 0.87 0.86 3.06
C ASP A 41 1.31 0.75 1.58
N GLY A 42 0.35 0.60 0.66
CA GLY A 42 0.64 0.66 -0.79
C GLY A 42 1.25 1.99 -1.24
N TYR A 43 0.76 3.14 -0.74
CA TYR A 43 1.35 4.44 -1.04
C TYR A 43 2.77 4.60 -0.51
N ASN A 44 3.05 4.12 0.71
CA ASN A 44 4.40 4.15 1.27
C ASN A 44 5.38 3.35 0.41
N MET A 45 4.97 2.20 -0.13
CA MET A 45 5.82 1.39 -1.02
C MET A 45 6.17 2.15 -2.31
N ILE A 46 5.21 2.89 -2.87
CA ILE A 46 5.42 3.74 -4.06
C ILE A 46 6.35 4.91 -3.74
N GLU A 47 6.18 5.54 -2.57
CA GLU A 47 7.04 6.66 -2.13
C GLU A 47 8.49 6.20 -1.92
N ASP A 48 8.67 5.05 -1.27
CA ASP A 48 9.99 4.43 -1.06
C ASP A 48 10.65 4.07 -2.39
N GLU A 49 9.90 3.50 -3.34
CA GLU A 49 10.40 3.19 -4.69
C GLU A 49 10.82 4.45 -5.44
N LEU A 50 9.98 5.49 -5.43
CA LEU A 50 10.27 6.75 -6.10
C LEU A 50 11.51 7.43 -5.49
N ALA A 51 11.63 7.42 -4.16
CA ALA A 51 12.81 7.96 -3.47
C ALA A 51 14.10 7.26 -3.91
N VAL A 52 14.05 5.94 -4.05
CA VAL A 52 15.18 5.14 -4.57
C VAL A 52 15.49 5.50 -6.02
N ILE A 53 14.50 5.55 -6.91
CA ILE A 53 14.68 5.90 -8.32
C ILE A 53 15.33 7.29 -8.46
N ILE A 54 14.84 8.28 -7.72
CA ILE A 54 15.42 9.63 -7.68
C ILE A 54 16.89 9.56 -7.20
N SER A 55 17.15 8.75 -6.19
CA SER A 55 18.50 8.59 -5.65
C SER A 55 19.47 7.94 -6.64
N ILE A 56 18.99 7.02 -7.48
CA ILE A 56 19.75 6.38 -8.56
C ILE A 56 19.99 7.38 -9.70
N PHE A 57 18.97 8.16 -10.06
CA PHE A 57 19.06 9.15 -11.13
C PHE A 57 20.07 10.26 -10.80
N ASN A 58 20.09 10.71 -9.54
CA ASN A 58 21.02 11.72 -9.04
C ASN A 58 22.45 11.20 -8.78
N ASP A 59 22.69 9.89 -8.88
CA ASP A 59 24.03 9.32 -8.74
C ASP A 59 24.79 9.39 -10.08
N THR A 60 26.06 9.76 -10.01
CA THR A 60 26.95 9.80 -11.16
C THR A 60 27.43 8.39 -11.53
N ASP A 61 27.49 7.47 -10.56
CA ASP A 61 27.88 6.08 -10.76
C ASP A 61 26.64 5.19 -10.94
N ARG A 62 26.42 4.80 -12.19
CA ARG A 62 25.28 3.96 -12.61
C ARG A 62 25.62 2.47 -12.67
N SER A 63 26.73 2.04 -12.07
CA SER A 63 27.11 0.62 -12.07
C SER A 63 26.12 -0.23 -11.27
N LYS A 64 25.84 -1.43 -11.76
CA LYS A 64 24.92 -2.39 -11.15
C LYS A 64 25.32 -2.72 -9.70
N ASN A 65 26.60 -2.92 -9.44
CA ASN A 65 27.13 -3.19 -8.10
C ASN A 65 26.89 -2.02 -7.12
N LYS A 66 26.92 -0.77 -7.60
CA LYS A 66 26.65 0.41 -6.77
C LYS A 66 25.16 0.51 -6.45
N ILE A 67 24.33 0.30 -7.46
CA ILE A 67 22.87 0.33 -7.34
C ILE A 67 22.39 -0.79 -6.42
N GLU A 68 22.90 -2.02 -6.55
CA GLU A 68 22.59 -3.13 -5.64
C GLU A 68 22.94 -2.79 -4.19
N LYS A 69 24.15 -2.26 -3.92
CA LYS A 69 24.55 -1.85 -2.57
C LYS A 69 23.62 -0.80 -1.96
N ARG A 70 23.09 0.11 -2.78
CA ARG A 70 22.15 1.14 -2.36
C ARG A 70 20.76 0.57 -2.10
N LEU A 71 20.34 -0.38 -2.93
CA LEU A 71 19.07 -1.08 -2.81
C LEU A 71 19.03 -2.02 -1.61
N LYS A 72 20.15 -2.36 -0.96
CA LYS A 72 20.16 -3.16 0.29
C LYS A 72 19.26 -2.63 1.41
N CYS A 73 18.99 -1.32 1.45
CA CYS A 73 18.11 -0.70 2.42
C CYS A 73 16.66 -0.56 1.92
N TYR A 74 16.36 -0.96 0.69
CA TYR A 74 15.02 -0.92 0.12
C TYR A 74 14.16 -2.05 0.71
N PRO A 75 12.92 -1.78 1.17
CA PRO A 75 12.10 -2.78 1.86
C PRO A 75 11.86 -4.08 1.08
N ALA A 76 11.84 -4.04 -0.26
CA ALA A 76 11.65 -5.23 -1.09
C ALA A 76 12.95 -5.79 -1.69
N PHE A 77 14.13 -5.43 -1.16
CA PHE A 77 15.42 -5.88 -1.68
C PHE A 77 15.58 -7.40 -1.72
N GLU A 78 15.12 -8.12 -0.69
CA GLU A 78 15.30 -9.57 -0.58
C GLU A 78 14.61 -10.35 -1.71
N GLY A 79 13.57 -9.77 -2.32
CA GLY A 79 12.86 -10.37 -3.45
C GLY A 79 13.45 -10.04 -4.82
N MET A 80 14.48 -9.20 -4.90
CA MET A 80 15.04 -8.74 -6.16
C MET A 80 16.09 -9.70 -6.70
N ASP A 81 16.00 -9.99 -8.00
CA ASP A 81 17.02 -10.77 -8.71
C ASP A 81 18.02 -9.84 -9.42
N PHE A 82 19.23 -9.73 -8.86
CA PHE A 82 20.35 -9.01 -9.48
C PHE A 82 21.24 -9.90 -10.36
N SER A 83 20.88 -11.16 -10.61
CA SER A 83 21.68 -12.05 -11.47
C SER A 83 21.53 -11.69 -12.96
N GLY A 84 20.33 -11.29 -13.40
CA GLY A 84 20.01 -10.95 -14.79
C GLY A 84 20.22 -9.48 -15.17
N ASP A 85 19.96 -9.15 -16.43
CA ASP A 85 20.07 -7.77 -16.93
C ASP A 85 18.88 -6.88 -16.53
N THR A 86 17.79 -7.46 -16.04
CA THR A 86 16.61 -6.74 -15.58
C THR A 86 16.38 -7.03 -14.11
N VAL A 87 16.22 -5.99 -13.30
CA VAL A 87 15.88 -6.09 -11.88
C VAL A 87 14.51 -5.47 -11.67
N GLN A 88 13.53 -6.28 -11.26
CA GLN A 88 12.18 -5.80 -10.99
C GLN A 88 12.09 -5.11 -9.62
N MET A 89 11.38 -3.99 -9.59
CA MET A 89 10.90 -3.30 -8.40
C MET A 89 9.36 -3.47 -8.32
N TYR A 90 8.66 -2.63 -7.56
CA TYR A 90 7.22 -2.77 -7.38
C TYR A 90 6.44 -2.35 -8.62
N GLN A 91 6.78 -1.20 -9.22
CA GLN A 91 6.13 -0.68 -10.43
C GLN A 91 7.10 -0.50 -11.59
N HIS A 92 8.40 -0.50 -11.33
CA HIS A 92 9.41 -0.27 -12.34
C HIS A 92 10.40 -1.43 -12.46
N GLU A 93 11.06 -1.51 -13.59
CA GLU A 93 12.20 -2.39 -13.80
C GLU A 93 13.45 -1.60 -14.15
N LEU A 94 14.56 -1.98 -13.52
CA LEU A 94 15.88 -1.44 -13.79
C LEU A 94 16.54 -2.33 -14.84
N ILE A 95 16.81 -1.77 -16.02
CA ILE A 95 17.39 -2.50 -17.14
C ILE A 95 18.86 -2.09 -17.27
N PHE A 96 19.73 -3.08 -17.14
CA PHE A 96 21.17 -2.96 -17.19
C PHE A 96 21.71 -3.43 -18.54
N SER A 97 22.78 -2.80 -18.98
CA SER A 97 23.56 -3.22 -20.15
C SER A 97 25.03 -3.07 -19.82
N ASN A 98 25.83 -4.12 -20.05
CA ASN A 98 27.26 -4.16 -19.71
C ASN A 98 27.54 -3.74 -18.25
N GLY A 99 26.68 -4.15 -17.31
CA GLY A 99 26.83 -3.86 -15.88
C GLY A 99 26.52 -2.41 -15.47
N THR A 100 25.94 -1.59 -16.35
CA THR A 100 25.55 -0.21 -16.08
C THR A 100 24.05 -0.01 -16.36
N LEU A 101 23.39 0.84 -15.58
CA LEU A 101 21.97 1.15 -15.78
C LEU A 101 21.77 1.85 -17.13
N LEU A 102 20.97 1.23 -17.99
CA LEU A 102 20.62 1.73 -19.31
C LEU A 102 19.32 2.53 -19.27
N LYS A 103 18.25 1.93 -18.72
CA LYS A 103 16.94 2.55 -18.62
C LYS A 103 16.17 2.04 -17.40
N ILE A 104 15.16 2.82 -17.02
CA ILE A 104 14.14 2.44 -16.05
C ILE A 104 12.83 2.40 -16.85
N ASP A 105 12.11 1.30 -16.77
CA ASP A 105 10.83 1.10 -17.47
C ASP A 105 9.71 0.83 -16.47
N THR A 106 8.46 1.01 -16.89
CA THR A 106 7.29 0.67 -16.08
C THR A 106 6.87 -0.77 -16.39
N ILE A 107 6.49 -1.53 -15.36
CA ILE A 107 5.96 -2.88 -15.50
C ILE A 107 4.49 -2.77 -15.93
N ASP A 108 4.16 -3.27 -17.12
CA ASP A 108 2.79 -3.34 -17.67
C ASP A 108 1.94 -4.46 -17.03
#